data_AF-A0A7S3A8C5-F1
#
_entry.id   AF-A0A7S3A8C5-F1
#
_cell.length_a   1.000
_cell.length_b   1.000
_cell.length_c   1.000
_cell.angle_alpha   90.00
_cell.angle_beta   90.00
_cell.angle_gamma   90.00
#
_symmetry.space_group_name_H-M   'P 1'
#
loop_
_entity.id
_entity.type
_entity.pdbx_description
1 polymer ?
#
loop_
_entity_poly.entity_id
_entity_poly.type
_entity_poly.pdbx_seq_one_letter_code
_entity_poly.pdbx_strand_id
1 'polypeptide(L)'
;MVQSRSCFISVFSWGSEALSLRPDVCPLKRRRKLLRAIRMSFKDAYIIEILATDLHAFCEVNGLPVGVMPTDAQLRRYGSSGLARRILIQGGYSKVAESIGWDRTDYTLKAAEKVAVLAELVERTLAQAGLPTDRMPPKKTIRQLDTLLMNRIECLPGGKGWQKIADHLGWESKPRQKRGKYFIANFSPGYFDCAVNLRKEVKNLLDETDDSLHAGRNIMPTVAVLRRKPYLLNIIRQMGGPDAVAPAIGMCSPSDWRYFREFRALLKLLSEYMESTHTKGVMPRLRHLQQNGFEELSRLIIRHGGSRAMASRLDLALPSGKPNDLYWGPFSLSFALEVLDACNTLRFVDRGMIRMPSSDTLVAFGVPNADLLIKAYGGEDAVARRLGLAAPPVYHASAASENSQQSLGG
;
A
#
# COMPACT_ATOMS: atom_id res chain seq x y z
N MET A 1 20.02 -10.39 -44.35
CA MET A 1 19.19 -11.60 -44.63
C MET A 1 20.14 -12.74 -44.96
N VAL A 2 19.87 -13.97 -44.48
CA VAL A 2 20.78 -15.15 -44.44
C VAL A 2 21.73 -15.19 -43.22
N GLN A 3 21.15 -15.34 -42.01
CA GLN A 3 21.87 -15.97 -40.87
C GLN A 3 20.97 -16.52 -39.74
N SER A 4 19.64 -16.42 -39.85
CA SER A 4 18.70 -16.86 -38.79
C SER A 4 18.04 -18.24 -39.04
N ARG A 5 18.75 -19.18 -39.69
CA ARG A 5 18.26 -20.57 -39.89
C ARG A 5 18.97 -21.61 -39.01
N SER A 6 19.94 -21.22 -38.18
CA SER A 6 20.75 -22.17 -37.39
C SER A 6 20.08 -22.68 -36.11
N CYS A 7 19.14 -21.95 -35.50
CA CYS A 7 18.49 -22.42 -34.25
C CYS A 7 17.38 -23.45 -34.48
N PHE A 8 16.80 -23.53 -35.68
CA PHE A 8 15.69 -24.46 -35.95
C PHE A 8 16.13 -25.91 -36.10
N ILE A 9 17.38 -26.16 -36.47
CA ILE A 9 17.91 -27.52 -36.71
C ILE A 9 18.36 -28.20 -35.40
N SER A 10 18.82 -27.44 -34.39
CA SER A 10 19.29 -28.07 -33.14
C SER A 10 18.15 -28.58 -32.24
N VAL A 11 16.96 -27.98 -32.30
CA VAL A 11 15.79 -28.42 -31.51
C VAL A 11 15.14 -29.66 -32.12
N PHE A 12 15.19 -29.84 -33.44
CA PHE A 12 14.71 -31.05 -34.09
C PHE A 12 15.61 -32.27 -33.84
N SER A 13 16.92 -32.07 -33.63
CA SER A 13 17.84 -33.15 -33.28
C SER A 13 17.62 -33.74 -31.88
N TRP A 14 17.10 -32.96 -30.92
CA TRP A 14 16.78 -33.46 -29.58
C TRP A 14 15.41 -34.16 -29.50
N GLY A 15 14.54 -33.94 -30.48
CA GLY A 15 13.21 -34.57 -30.54
C GLY A 15 13.27 -36.05 -30.97
N SER A 16 14.21 -36.42 -31.84
CA SER A 16 14.30 -37.78 -32.37
C SER A 16 15.01 -38.78 -31.44
N GLU A 17 15.94 -38.34 -30.57
CA GLU A 17 16.54 -39.23 -29.56
C GLU A 17 15.62 -39.46 -28.34
N ALA A 18 14.76 -38.48 -27.99
CA ALA A 18 13.83 -38.64 -26.87
C ALA A 18 12.69 -39.64 -27.14
N LEU A 19 12.51 -40.08 -28.39
CA LEU A 19 11.47 -41.03 -28.80
C LEU A 19 11.97 -42.48 -28.93
N SER A 20 13.26 -42.78 -28.70
CA SER A 20 13.79 -44.16 -28.74
C SER A 20 13.97 -44.83 -27.37
N LEU A 21 13.50 -44.21 -26.27
CA LEU A 21 13.57 -44.82 -24.94
C LEU A 21 12.45 -45.84 -24.77
N ARG A 22 12.83 -47.08 -24.47
CA ARG A 22 11.96 -48.25 -24.26
C ARG A 22 10.78 -47.92 -23.32
N PRO A 23 9.56 -48.43 -23.62
CA PRO A 23 8.32 -47.99 -22.97
C PRO A 23 8.15 -48.36 -21.49
N ASP A 24 9.03 -49.14 -20.87
CA ASP A 24 8.68 -49.84 -19.63
C ASP A 24 9.13 -49.23 -18.30
N VAL A 25 9.86 -48.10 -18.26
CA VAL A 25 10.19 -47.50 -16.94
C VAL A 25 10.26 -45.97 -17.00
N CYS A 26 9.13 -45.29 -17.27
CA CYS A 26 9.02 -43.86 -16.98
C CYS A 26 7.69 -43.52 -16.31
N PRO A 27 7.68 -43.14 -15.01
CA PRO A 27 6.44 -42.87 -14.30
C PRO A 27 5.70 -41.70 -14.97
N LEU A 28 4.41 -41.89 -15.27
CA LEU A 28 3.50 -40.95 -15.97
C LEU A 28 3.61 -39.48 -15.49
N LYS A 29 4.02 -39.25 -14.23
CA LYS A 29 4.29 -37.92 -13.67
C LYS A 29 5.48 -37.20 -14.34
N ARG A 30 6.57 -37.90 -14.71
CA ARG A 30 7.73 -37.30 -15.40
C ARG A 30 7.39 -36.93 -16.85
N ARG A 31 6.65 -37.78 -17.57
CA ARG A 31 6.20 -37.51 -18.94
C ARG A 31 5.27 -36.29 -19.02
N ARG A 32 4.32 -36.15 -18.08
CA ARG A 32 3.45 -34.95 -17.99
C ARG A 32 4.25 -33.68 -17.66
N LYS A 33 5.26 -33.75 -16.78
CA LYS A 33 6.13 -32.61 -16.45
C LYS A 33 6.98 -32.18 -17.65
N LEU A 34 7.53 -33.14 -18.41
CA LEU A 34 8.31 -32.88 -19.62
C LEU A 34 7.46 -32.25 -20.72
N LEU A 35 6.29 -32.83 -21.02
CA LEU A 35 5.36 -32.27 -22.02
C LEU A 35 4.85 -30.88 -21.63
N ARG A 36 4.65 -30.61 -20.33
CA ARG A 36 4.29 -29.28 -19.84
C ARG A 36 5.45 -28.29 -20.00
N ALA A 37 6.69 -28.69 -19.73
CA ALA A 37 7.87 -27.86 -19.93
C ALA A 37 8.12 -27.55 -21.42
N ILE A 38 7.99 -28.55 -22.30
CA ILE A 38 8.09 -28.38 -23.75
C ILE A 38 6.99 -27.44 -24.27
N ARG A 39 5.73 -27.66 -23.86
CA ARG A 39 4.61 -26.80 -24.26
C ARG A 39 4.71 -25.37 -23.72
N MET A 40 5.27 -25.19 -22.52
CA MET A 40 5.57 -23.87 -21.97
C MET A 40 6.68 -23.19 -22.78
N SER A 41 7.74 -23.92 -23.15
CA SER A 41 8.84 -23.41 -23.98
C SER A 41 8.38 -22.89 -25.35
N PHE A 42 7.50 -23.62 -26.04
CA PHE A 42 6.96 -23.17 -27.33
C PHE A 42 6.09 -21.91 -27.22
N LYS A 43 5.28 -21.82 -26.15
CA LYS A 43 4.44 -20.63 -25.93
C LYS A 43 5.29 -19.40 -25.61
N ASP A 44 6.34 -19.58 -24.82
CA ASP A 44 7.25 -18.50 -24.45
C ASP A 44 8.04 -18.01 -25.68
N ALA A 45 8.55 -18.93 -26.52
CA ALA A 45 9.25 -18.58 -27.76
C ALA A 45 8.38 -17.74 -28.72
N TYR A 46 7.12 -18.15 -28.93
CA TYR A 46 6.17 -17.41 -29.76
C TYR A 46 5.87 -16.01 -29.21
N ILE A 47 5.72 -15.88 -27.88
CA ILE A 47 5.49 -14.56 -27.26
C ILE A 47 6.73 -13.67 -27.39
N ILE A 48 7.93 -14.22 -27.25
CA ILE A 48 9.18 -13.49 -27.43
C ILE A 48 9.32 -12.95 -28.86
N GLU A 49 8.93 -13.72 -29.88
CA GLU A 49 8.95 -13.29 -31.28
C GLU A 49 7.98 -12.13 -31.56
N ILE A 50 6.75 -12.19 -31.02
CA ILE A 50 5.81 -11.07 -31.09
C ILE A 50 6.38 -9.84 -30.39
N LEU A 51 6.97 -10.02 -29.20
CA LEU A 51 7.60 -8.92 -28.47
C LEU A 51 8.76 -8.30 -29.23
N ALA A 52 9.58 -9.09 -29.92
CA ALA A 52 10.67 -8.61 -30.74
C ALA A 52 10.15 -7.72 -31.89
N THR A 53 9.08 -8.16 -32.56
CA THR A 53 8.44 -7.41 -33.65
C THR A 53 7.85 -6.09 -33.14
N ASP A 54 7.14 -6.12 -32.02
CA ASP A 54 6.55 -4.93 -31.41
C ASP A 54 7.63 -3.95 -30.92
N LEU A 55 8.72 -4.45 -30.36
CA LEU A 55 9.86 -3.63 -29.93
C LEU A 55 10.58 -2.98 -31.12
N HIS A 56 10.74 -3.70 -32.23
CA HIS A 56 11.33 -3.16 -33.45
C HIS A 56 10.49 -2.01 -34.00
N ALA A 57 9.19 -2.23 -34.19
CA ALA A 57 8.27 -1.20 -34.65
C ALA A 57 8.23 0.01 -33.70
N PHE A 58 8.25 -0.25 -32.39
CA PHE A 58 8.33 0.81 -31.39
C PHE A 58 9.61 1.65 -31.54
N CYS A 59 10.77 1.01 -31.71
CA CYS A 59 12.04 1.72 -31.86
C CYS A 59 12.06 2.57 -33.15
N GLU A 60 11.62 2.01 -34.28
CA GLU A 60 11.56 2.73 -35.56
C GLU A 60 10.64 3.96 -35.50
N VAL A 61 9.42 3.81 -34.98
CA VAL A 61 8.44 4.90 -34.88
C VAL A 61 8.93 6.04 -33.97
N ASN A 62 9.70 5.73 -32.94
CA ASN A 62 10.15 6.71 -31.94
C ASN A 62 11.61 7.17 -32.13
N GLY A 63 12.25 6.78 -33.24
CA GLY A 63 13.64 7.16 -33.54
C GLY A 63 14.66 6.64 -32.51
N LEU A 64 14.40 5.47 -31.91
CA LEU A 64 15.32 4.81 -30.99
C LEU A 64 16.20 3.80 -31.75
N PRO A 65 17.43 3.54 -31.29
CA PRO A 65 18.31 2.59 -31.95
C PRO A 65 17.72 1.16 -31.91
N VAL A 66 17.51 0.57 -33.09
CA VAL A 66 17.11 -0.83 -33.24
C VAL A 66 18.25 -1.74 -32.78
N GLY A 67 17.93 -2.79 -32.04
CA GLY A 67 18.92 -3.68 -31.42
C GLY A 67 19.29 -3.30 -29.99
N VAL A 68 18.69 -2.22 -29.46
CA VAL A 68 18.94 -1.72 -28.11
C VAL A 68 17.64 -1.70 -27.29
N MET A 69 17.61 -2.39 -26.15
CA MET A 69 16.41 -2.54 -25.32
C MET A 69 15.95 -1.20 -24.70
N PRO A 70 14.75 -0.68 -25.04
CA PRO A 70 14.21 0.53 -24.42
C PRO A 70 14.00 0.36 -22.91
N THR A 71 14.22 1.45 -22.17
CA THR A 71 13.93 1.49 -20.73
C THR A 71 12.42 1.55 -20.44
N ASP A 72 12.02 1.11 -19.25
CA ASP A 72 10.63 1.22 -18.77
C ASP A 72 10.10 2.66 -18.84
N ALA A 73 10.96 3.63 -18.54
CA ALA A 73 10.62 5.05 -18.62
C ALA A 73 10.38 5.51 -20.07
N GLN A 74 11.20 5.07 -21.04
CA GLN A 74 11.00 5.40 -22.46
C GLN A 74 9.67 4.81 -22.96
N LEU A 75 9.40 3.54 -22.68
CA LEU A 75 8.15 2.89 -23.07
C LEU A 75 6.92 3.61 -22.50
N ARG A 76 6.97 4.01 -21.23
CA ARG A 76 5.88 4.78 -20.61
C ARG A 76 5.73 6.18 -21.19
N ARG A 77 6.86 6.87 -21.45
CA ARG A 77 6.88 8.23 -22.00
C ARG A 77 6.24 8.30 -23.39
N TYR A 78 6.44 7.28 -24.22
CA TYR A 78 5.85 7.17 -25.55
C TYR A 78 4.49 6.43 -25.55
N GLY A 79 3.83 6.29 -24.39
CA GLY A 79 2.49 5.71 -24.28
C GLY A 79 2.42 4.18 -24.42
N SER A 80 3.53 3.48 -24.61
CA SER A 80 3.60 2.02 -24.79
C SER A 80 3.64 1.24 -23.46
N SER A 81 2.77 1.61 -22.50
CA SER A 81 2.69 0.95 -21.18
C SER A 81 2.30 -0.53 -21.27
N GLY A 82 1.55 -0.91 -22.31
CA GLY A 82 1.22 -2.32 -22.58
C GLY A 82 2.46 -3.15 -22.94
N LEU A 83 3.39 -2.58 -23.72
CA LEU A 83 4.65 -3.23 -24.09
C LEU A 83 5.55 -3.42 -22.86
N ALA A 84 5.69 -2.39 -22.03
CA ALA A 84 6.42 -2.48 -20.75
C ALA A 84 5.89 -3.58 -19.84
N ARG A 85 4.56 -3.68 -19.68
CA ARG A 85 3.93 -4.73 -18.86
C ARG A 85 4.21 -6.13 -19.41
N ARG A 86 4.16 -6.33 -20.74
CA ARG A 86 4.44 -7.64 -21.35
C ARG A 86 5.89 -8.08 -21.15
N ILE A 87 6.85 -7.15 -21.23
CA ILE A 87 8.26 -7.41 -20.93
C ILE A 87 8.44 -7.90 -19.49
N LEU A 88 7.78 -7.25 -18.53
CA LEU A 88 7.82 -7.66 -17.11
C LEU A 88 7.24 -9.06 -16.90
N ILE A 89 6.12 -9.39 -17.58
CA ILE A 89 5.50 -10.73 -17.52
C ILE A 89 6.46 -11.80 -18.06
N GLN A 90 7.27 -11.48 -19.08
CA GLN A 90 8.24 -12.40 -19.67
C GLN A 90 9.57 -12.52 -18.88
N GLY A 91 9.60 -12.05 -17.63
CA GLY A 91 10.76 -12.15 -16.76
C GLY A 91 11.66 -10.91 -16.78
N GLY A 92 11.17 -9.79 -17.32
CA GLY A 92 11.82 -8.50 -17.26
C GLY A 92 12.76 -8.20 -18.42
N TYR A 93 13.26 -6.96 -18.42
CA TYR A 93 14.02 -6.37 -19.53
C TYR A 93 15.29 -7.16 -19.87
N SER A 94 16.02 -7.69 -18.89
CA SER A 94 17.23 -8.48 -19.15
C SER A 94 16.93 -9.74 -19.93
N LYS A 95 15.96 -10.51 -19.46
CA LYS A 95 15.65 -11.82 -20.02
C LYS A 95 15.11 -11.67 -21.44
N VAL A 96 14.24 -10.68 -21.67
CA VAL A 96 13.72 -10.40 -23.01
C VAL A 96 14.84 -9.95 -23.94
N ALA A 97 15.72 -9.03 -23.51
CA ALA A 97 16.84 -8.55 -24.32
C ALA A 97 17.78 -9.69 -24.74
N GLU A 98 18.18 -10.53 -23.79
CA GLU A 98 18.98 -11.73 -24.06
C GLU A 98 18.28 -12.68 -25.03
N SER A 99 16.97 -12.91 -24.84
CA SER A 99 16.19 -13.82 -25.68
C SER A 99 16.04 -13.34 -27.13
N ILE A 100 16.04 -12.03 -27.37
CA ILE A 100 15.93 -11.43 -28.72
C ILE A 100 17.28 -11.02 -29.32
N GLY A 101 18.39 -11.24 -28.60
CA GLY A 101 19.73 -10.84 -29.04
C GLY A 101 19.92 -9.33 -29.12
N TRP A 102 19.23 -8.56 -28.27
CA TRP A 102 19.38 -7.11 -28.20
C TRP A 102 20.29 -6.73 -27.04
N ASP A 103 21.06 -5.66 -27.23
CA ASP A 103 21.88 -5.12 -26.17
C ASP A 103 20.97 -4.50 -25.12
N ARG A 104 21.16 -4.96 -23.87
CA ARG A 104 20.88 -4.09 -22.73
C ARG A 104 21.96 -3.02 -22.76
N THR A 105 21.77 -1.97 -23.56
CA THR A 105 22.37 -0.72 -23.13
C THR A 105 21.68 -0.40 -21.82
N ASP A 106 22.40 -0.53 -20.71
CA ASP A 106 22.16 0.42 -19.66
C ASP A 106 22.33 1.78 -20.37
N TYR A 107 21.22 2.47 -20.70
CA TYR A 107 21.23 3.80 -21.33
C TYR A 107 21.94 4.84 -20.44
N THR A 108 22.60 4.40 -19.37
CA THR A 108 23.87 4.95 -18.95
C THR A 108 24.87 4.88 -20.14
N LEU A 109 24.91 5.92 -20.97
CA LEU A 109 26.19 6.62 -21.18
C LEU A 109 27.03 6.36 -19.92
N LYS A 110 28.22 5.73 -20.06
CA LYS A 110 29.02 5.29 -18.89
C LYS A 110 28.92 6.41 -17.88
N ALA A 111 28.53 6.16 -16.63
CA ALA A 111 28.04 7.23 -15.76
C ALA A 111 28.93 8.51 -15.76
N ALA A 112 30.23 8.34 -16.00
CA ALA A 112 31.20 9.38 -16.38
C ALA A 112 30.81 10.29 -17.57
N GLU A 113 30.44 9.76 -18.74
CA GLU A 113 30.02 10.53 -19.92
C GLU A 113 28.75 11.36 -19.64
N LYS A 114 27.76 10.82 -18.91
CA LYS A 114 26.61 11.64 -18.46
C LYS A 114 27.03 12.76 -17.55
N VAL A 115 27.96 12.48 -16.64
CA VAL A 115 28.49 13.48 -15.72
C VAL A 115 29.21 14.57 -16.51
N ALA A 116 30.01 14.24 -17.51
CA ALA A 116 30.70 15.20 -18.37
C ALA A 116 29.73 16.11 -19.15
N VAL A 117 28.73 15.52 -19.82
CA VAL A 117 27.70 16.31 -20.55
C VAL A 117 26.92 17.21 -19.61
N LEU A 118 26.54 16.72 -18.42
CA LEU A 118 25.82 17.53 -17.45
C LEU A 118 26.71 18.60 -16.82
N ALA A 119 28.00 18.34 -16.64
CA ALA A 119 28.96 19.30 -16.14
C ALA A 119 29.12 20.49 -17.10
N GLU A 120 29.29 20.23 -18.40
CA GLU A 120 29.35 21.27 -19.43
C GLU A 120 28.05 22.11 -19.47
N LEU A 121 26.89 21.46 -19.33
CA LEU A 121 25.61 22.16 -19.25
C LEU A 121 25.50 23.06 -18.01
N VAL A 122 26.04 22.61 -16.86
CA VAL A 122 26.08 23.42 -15.63
C VAL A 122 26.96 24.66 -15.84
N GLU A 123 28.18 24.49 -16.37
CA GLU A 123 29.08 25.61 -16.66
C GLU A 123 28.45 26.62 -17.61
N ARG A 124 27.85 26.14 -18.72
CA ARG A 124 27.16 26.99 -19.70
C ARG A 124 26.00 27.77 -19.07
N THR A 125 25.20 27.10 -18.24
CA THR A 125 24.07 27.73 -17.54
C THR A 125 24.54 28.80 -16.55
N LEU A 126 25.66 28.57 -15.86
CA LEU A 126 26.25 29.54 -14.94
C LEU A 126 26.87 30.74 -15.67
N ALA A 127 27.60 30.48 -16.76
CA ALA A 127 28.18 31.53 -17.60
C ALA A 127 27.10 32.45 -18.19
N GLN A 128 25.99 31.87 -18.69
CA GLN A 128 24.84 32.64 -19.20
C GLN A 128 24.17 33.51 -18.12
N ALA A 129 24.21 33.07 -16.86
CA ALA A 129 23.65 33.80 -15.72
C ALA A 129 24.64 34.80 -15.09
N GLY A 130 25.87 34.92 -15.61
CA GLY A 130 26.92 35.75 -15.02
C GLY A 130 27.34 35.30 -13.61
N LEU A 131 27.20 34.01 -13.30
CA LEU A 131 27.54 33.44 -12.00
C LEU A 131 28.96 32.84 -12.01
N PRO A 132 29.63 32.76 -10.84
CA PRO A 132 30.97 32.19 -10.75
C PRO A 132 30.99 30.71 -11.17
N THR A 133 31.98 30.34 -12.00
CA THR A 133 32.22 28.97 -12.49
C THR A 133 33.42 28.30 -11.80
N ASP A 134 33.84 28.81 -10.65
CA ASP A 134 34.93 28.30 -9.82
C ASP A 134 34.45 27.45 -8.64
N ARG A 135 33.13 27.42 -8.39
CA ARG A 135 32.51 26.70 -7.28
C ARG A 135 31.11 26.23 -7.62
N MET A 136 30.71 25.10 -7.05
CA MET A 136 29.37 24.58 -7.26
C MET A 136 28.33 25.48 -6.56
N PRO A 137 27.32 26.01 -7.29
CA PRO A 137 26.28 26.85 -6.71
C PRO A 137 25.38 26.06 -5.74
N PRO A 138 24.51 26.70 -4.95
CA PRO A 138 23.44 26.01 -4.27
C PRO A 138 22.47 25.32 -5.26
N LYS A 139 21.98 24.11 -4.93
CA LYS A 139 20.98 23.41 -5.77
C LYS A 139 19.76 24.27 -6.12
N LYS A 140 19.34 25.14 -5.20
CA LYS A 140 18.22 26.07 -5.40
C LYS A 140 18.48 27.02 -6.58
N THR A 141 19.73 27.46 -6.75
CA THR A 141 20.15 28.36 -7.82
C THR A 141 20.04 27.67 -9.19
N ILE A 142 20.62 26.47 -9.38
CA ILE A 142 20.45 25.76 -10.66
C ILE A 142 18.99 25.40 -10.93
N ARG A 143 18.20 25.04 -9.91
CA ARG A 143 16.77 24.80 -10.10
C ARG A 143 16.01 26.04 -10.60
N GLN A 144 16.42 27.24 -10.18
CA GLN A 144 15.85 28.51 -10.64
C GLN A 144 16.30 28.88 -12.06
N LEU A 145 17.53 28.55 -12.44
CA LEU A 145 18.05 28.82 -13.79
C LEU A 145 17.55 27.81 -14.82
N ASP A 146 17.65 26.52 -14.51
CA ASP A 146 17.20 25.42 -15.37
C ASP A 146 16.68 24.24 -14.52
N THR A 147 15.36 24.16 -14.41
CA THR A 147 14.68 23.07 -13.68
C THR A 147 14.91 21.71 -14.34
N LEU A 148 15.02 21.64 -15.68
CA LEU A 148 15.23 20.37 -16.39
C LEU A 148 16.65 19.85 -16.18
N LEU A 149 17.65 20.72 -16.20
CA LEU A 149 19.02 20.37 -15.87
C LEU A 149 19.10 19.83 -14.44
N MET A 150 18.50 20.50 -13.46
CA MET A 150 18.48 20.01 -12.08
C MET A 150 17.88 18.60 -11.96
N ASN A 151 16.76 18.35 -12.64
CA ASN A 151 16.12 17.03 -12.65
C ASN A 151 17.03 15.96 -13.26
N ARG A 152 17.72 16.27 -14.38
CA ARG A 152 18.70 15.36 -15.00
C ARG A 152 19.86 15.03 -14.05
N ILE A 153 20.34 16.02 -13.30
CA ILE A 153 21.40 15.82 -12.29
C ILE A 153 20.91 14.92 -11.14
N GLU A 154 19.67 15.09 -10.68
CA GLU A 154 19.09 14.25 -9.61
C GLU A 154 18.82 12.81 -10.06
N CYS A 155 18.63 12.58 -11.36
CA CYS A 155 18.45 11.26 -11.96
C CYS A 155 19.75 10.49 -12.24
N LEU A 156 20.93 11.05 -11.95
CA LEU A 156 22.18 10.30 -12.11
C LEU A 156 22.21 9.04 -11.21
N PRO A 157 22.65 7.88 -11.74
CA PRO A 157 22.62 6.62 -11.00
C PRO A 157 23.50 6.65 -9.75
N GLY A 158 23.09 5.94 -8.69
CA GLY A 158 23.82 5.84 -7.41
C GLY A 158 23.56 6.98 -6.42
N GLY A 159 22.64 7.90 -6.75
CA GLY A 159 22.45 9.13 -5.99
C GLY A 159 23.70 10.02 -6.05
N LYS A 160 23.64 11.19 -5.40
CA LYS A 160 24.75 12.15 -5.35
C LYS A 160 25.19 12.72 -6.71
N GLY A 161 24.30 12.78 -7.72
CA GLY A 161 24.65 13.37 -9.03
C GLY A 161 25.28 14.75 -8.95
N TRP A 162 24.82 15.58 -7.99
CA TRP A 162 25.40 16.88 -7.68
C TRP A 162 26.88 16.83 -7.27
N GLN A 163 27.25 15.85 -6.44
CA GLN A 163 28.62 15.63 -5.99
C GLN A 163 29.48 15.20 -7.17
N LYS A 164 28.99 14.26 -7.98
CA LYS A 164 29.72 13.72 -9.13
C LYS A 164 30.08 14.81 -10.15
N ILE A 165 29.20 15.77 -10.37
CA ILE A 165 29.47 16.91 -11.26
C ILE A 165 30.50 17.85 -10.64
N ALA A 166 30.39 18.16 -9.35
CA ALA A 166 31.38 18.97 -8.65
C ALA A 166 32.77 18.30 -8.70
N ASP A 167 32.85 17.00 -8.44
CA ASP A 167 34.09 16.21 -8.51
C ASP A 167 34.68 16.23 -9.92
N HIS A 168 33.83 16.11 -10.97
CA HIS A 168 34.27 16.14 -12.36
C HIS A 168 34.83 17.50 -12.80
N LEU A 169 34.25 18.59 -12.28
CA LEU A 169 34.68 19.96 -12.55
C LEU A 169 35.84 20.40 -11.64
N GLY A 170 36.27 19.57 -10.68
CA GLY A 170 37.25 19.95 -9.67
C GLY A 170 36.75 21.04 -8.71
N TRP A 171 35.43 21.21 -8.58
CA TRP A 171 34.82 22.22 -7.72
C TRP A 171 34.62 21.70 -6.30
N GLU A 172 34.87 22.57 -5.31
CA GLU A 172 34.50 22.27 -3.93
C GLU A 172 32.98 22.22 -3.78
N SER A 173 32.44 21.02 -3.61
CA SER A 173 31.11 20.89 -3.03
C SER A 173 31.22 21.09 -1.53
N LYS A 174 30.53 22.09 -0.96
CA LYS A 174 30.37 22.11 0.50
C LYS A 174 29.74 20.77 0.91
N PRO A 175 30.40 19.95 1.75
CA PRO A 175 29.81 18.70 2.19
C PRO A 175 28.45 19.05 2.75
N ARG A 176 27.41 18.32 2.33
CA ARG A 176 26.06 18.52 2.83
C ARG A 176 26.18 18.59 4.35
N GLN A 177 26.02 19.78 4.93
CA GLN A 177 25.93 19.94 6.37
C GLN A 177 24.89 18.90 6.75
N LYS A 178 25.32 17.86 7.47
CA LYS A 178 24.40 16.81 7.92
C LYS A 178 23.39 17.62 8.71
N ARG A 179 22.20 17.87 8.14
CA ARG A 179 21.09 18.55 8.83
C ARG A 179 21.10 17.90 10.18
N GLY A 180 21.44 18.67 11.21
CA GLY A 180 21.91 18.13 12.48
C GLY A 180 21.03 16.94 12.82
N LYS A 181 21.63 15.77 13.05
CA LYS A 181 20.89 14.61 13.57
C LYS A 181 19.95 15.21 14.60
N TYR A 182 18.64 15.20 14.33
CA TYR A 182 17.66 15.79 15.25
C TYR A 182 18.05 15.26 16.62
N PHE A 183 18.43 16.16 17.51
CA PHE A 183 19.20 15.85 18.71
C PHE A 183 18.42 14.81 19.54
N ILE A 184 18.72 13.52 19.35
CA ILE A 184 18.30 12.44 20.27
C ILE A 184 19.26 12.45 21.49
N ALA A 185 20.14 13.44 21.62
CA ALA A 185 21.18 13.46 22.65
C ALA A 185 20.62 13.44 24.09
N ASN A 186 19.33 13.72 24.27
CA ASN A 186 18.67 13.70 25.57
C ASN A 186 18.09 12.33 25.95
N PHE A 187 18.09 11.35 25.05
CA PHE A 187 17.60 10.00 25.33
C PHE A 187 18.76 9.00 25.37
N SER A 188 18.72 8.07 26.31
CA SER A 188 19.68 6.98 26.35
C SER A 188 19.58 6.12 25.08
N PRO A 189 20.70 5.55 24.60
CA PRO A 189 20.67 4.52 23.58
C PRO A 189 19.66 3.41 23.96
N GLY A 190 18.76 3.07 23.04
CA GLY A 190 17.71 2.06 23.26
C GLY A 190 16.45 2.55 23.98
N TYR A 191 16.35 3.84 24.34
CA TYR A 191 15.15 4.39 25.00
C TYR A 191 13.85 4.06 24.24
N PHE A 192 13.88 4.17 22.92
CA PHE A 192 12.72 3.94 22.04
C PHE A 192 12.54 2.49 21.61
N ASP A 193 13.45 1.59 21.96
CA ASP A 193 13.28 0.15 21.71
C ASP A 193 12.19 -0.41 22.65
N CYS A 194 11.89 0.30 23.74
CA CYS A 194 10.78 0.01 24.63
C CYS A 194 9.47 0.63 24.13
N ALA A 195 8.50 -0.22 23.78
CA ALA A 195 7.16 0.19 23.38
C ALA A 195 6.47 1.12 24.39
N VAL A 196 6.76 0.96 25.69
CA VAL A 196 6.19 1.79 26.77
C VAL A 196 6.66 3.23 26.67
N ASN A 197 7.96 3.44 26.43
CA ASN A 197 8.54 4.78 26.31
C ASN A 197 8.04 5.48 25.04
N LEU A 198 7.99 4.75 23.92
CA LEU A 198 7.43 5.28 22.68
C LEU A 198 5.95 5.65 22.85
N ARG A 199 5.16 4.80 23.52
CA ARG A 199 3.76 5.09 23.86
C ARG A 199 3.63 6.36 24.69
N LYS A 200 4.48 6.53 25.71
CA LYS A 200 4.49 7.71 26.58
C LYS A 200 4.76 8.98 25.78
N GLU A 201 5.79 8.98 24.93
CA GLU A 201 6.15 10.14 24.10
C GLU A 201 5.07 10.49 23.07
N VAL A 202 4.42 9.47 22.48
CA VAL A 202 3.26 9.68 21.61
C VAL A 202 2.10 10.29 22.39
N LYS A 203 1.78 9.80 23.60
CA LYS A 203 0.73 10.38 24.45
C LYS A 203 1.04 11.82 24.83
N ASN A 204 2.27 12.11 25.27
CA ASN A 204 2.70 13.48 25.59
C ASN A 204 2.51 14.41 24.38
N LEU A 205 2.85 13.96 23.17
CA LEU A 205 2.57 14.73 21.95
C LEU A 205 1.07 14.97 21.76
N LEU A 206 0.22 13.96 22.00
CA LEU A 206 -1.22 14.10 21.87
C LEU A 206 -1.82 15.05 22.92
N ASP A 207 -1.29 15.06 24.13
CA ASP A 207 -1.73 15.96 25.20
C ASP A 207 -1.27 17.41 24.93
N GLU A 208 -0.11 17.61 24.30
CA GLU A 208 0.39 18.93 23.86
C GLU A 208 -0.39 19.47 22.66
N THR A 209 -0.86 18.59 21.78
CA THR A 209 -1.73 18.99 20.69
C THR A 209 -3.15 19.09 21.23
N ASP A 210 -3.70 20.30 21.35
CA ASP A 210 -5.13 20.54 21.58
C ASP A 210 -6.00 20.10 20.37
N ASP A 211 -5.58 19.04 19.69
CA ASP A 211 -6.34 18.36 18.68
C ASP A 211 -7.37 17.49 19.40
N SER A 212 -8.57 18.05 19.54
CA SER A 212 -9.73 17.34 20.06
C SER A 212 -9.94 15.97 19.38
N LEU A 213 -9.42 15.76 18.15
CA LEU A 213 -9.42 14.47 17.45
C LEU A 213 -8.48 13.42 18.05
N HIS A 214 -7.60 13.75 18.99
CA HIS A 214 -6.65 12.82 19.59
C HIS A 214 -6.56 12.89 21.12
N ALA A 215 -7.06 13.95 21.76
CA ALA A 215 -7.07 14.08 23.22
C ALA A 215 -7.69 12.86 23.93
N GLY A 216 -6.93 12.22 24.82
CA GLY A 216 -7.34 11.04 25.57
C GLY A 216 -7.48 9.75 24.76
N ARG A 217 -7.05 9.72 23.49
CA ARG A 217 -7.32 8.59 22.59
C ARG A 217 -6.11 7.65 22.52
N ASN A 218 -6.35 6.34 22.65
CA ASN A 218 -5.39 5.31 22.26
C ASN A 218 -5.34 5.16 20.71
N ILE A 219 -5.29 6.26 19.96
CA ILE A 219 -5.21 6.28 18.49
C ILE A 219 -3.90 6.93 18.10
N MET A 220 -3.13 6.26 17.25
CA MET A 220 -1.85 6.79 16.77
C MET A 220 -2.07 8.13 16.03
N PRO A 221 -1.28 9.18 16.33
CA PRO A 221 -1.35 10.45 15.60
C PRO A 221 -1.06 10.27 14.12
N THR A 222 -1.67 11.15 13.31
CA THR A 222 -1.35 11.20 11.88
C THR A 222 0.07 11.73 11.64
N VAL A 223 0.62 11.48 10.45
CA VAL A 223 1.93 12.04 10.05
C VAL A 223 1.96 13.57 10.15
N ALA A 224 0.82 14.25 9.97
CA ALA A 224 0.72 15.70 10.11
C ALA A 224 0.95 16.14 11.56
N VAL A 225 0.36 15.44 12.53
CA VAL A 225 0.56 15.69 13.97
C VAL A 225 1.99 15.32 14.38
N LEU A 226 2.49 14.16 13.95
CA LEU A 226 3.86 13.70 14.23
C LEU A 226 4.96 14.64 13.71
N ARG A 227 4.70 15.45 12.66
CA ARG A 227 5.66 16.45 12.17
C ARG A 227 5.99 17.54 13.20
N ARG A 228 5.15 17.74 14.23
CA ARG A 228 5.44 18.65 15.34
C ARG A 228 6.62 18.17 16.20
N LYS A 229 6.88 16.86 16.25
CA LYS A 229 8.06 16.25 16.89
C LYS A 229 8.84 15.40 15.87
N PRO A 230 9.73 16.01 15.05
CA PRO A 230 10.42 15.31 13.97
C PRO A 230 11.23 14.08 14.39
N TYR A 231 11.78 14.07 15.61
CA TYR A 231 12.51 12.91 16.15
C TYR A 231 11.58 11.68 16.26
N LEU A 232 10.40 11.88 16.84
CA LEU A 232 9.39 10.84 17.03
C LEU A 232 8.90 10.30 15.69
N LEU A 233 8.62 11.18 14.72
CA LEU A 233 8.26 10.77 13.36
C LEU A 233 9.35 9.93 12.69
N ASN A 234 10.62 10.29 12.87
CA ASN A 234 11.73 9.53 12.29
C ASN A 234 11.87 8.15 12.92
N ILE A 235 11.73 8.04 14.24
CA ILE A 235 11.74 6.75 14.96
C ILE A 235 10.58 5.88 14.47
N ILE A 236 9.36 6.41 14.42
CA ILE A 236 8.19 5.67 13.92
C ILE A 236 8.40 5.19 12.48
N ARG A 237 9.01 6.02 11.61
CA ARG A 237 9.35 5.61 10.23
C ARG A 237 10.40 4.50 10.18
N GLN A 238 11.42 4.55 11.04
CA GLN A 238 12.43 3.49 11.14
C GLN A 238 11.81 2.17 11.58
N MET A 239 10.77 2.22 12.41
CA MET A 239 10.00 1.05 12.86
C MET A 239 8.88 0.62 11.88
N GLY A 240 8.90 1.09 10.63
CA GLY A 240 7.93 0.67 9.60
C GLY A 240 6.71 1.58 9.43
N GLY A 241 6.63 2.70 10.16
CA GLY A 241 5.58 3.72 10.02
C GLY A 241 4.46 3.62 11.06
N PRO A 242 3.52 4.60 11.06
CA PRO A 242 2.50 4.71 12.11
C PRO A 242 1.60 3.48 12.23
N ASP A 243 1.21 2.89 11.10
CA ASP A 243 0.32 1.72 11.09
C ASP A 243 1.00 0.47 11.67
N ALA A 244 2.30 0.29 11.44
CA ALA A 244 3.07 -0.85 11.99
C ALA A 244 3.34 -0.68 13.48
N VAL A 245 3.63 0.55 13.91
CA VAL A 245 3.99 0.86 15.30
C VAL A 245 2.76 0.86 16.22
N ALA A 246 1.60 1.29 15.73
CA ALA A 246 0.43 1.50 16.58
C ALA A 246 0.04 0.25 17.40
N PRO A 247 -0.12 -0.95 16.79
CA PRO A 247 -0.43 -2.16 17.56
C PRO A 247 0.68 -2.52 18.57
N ALA A 248 1.96 -2.32 18.21
CA ALA A 248 3.09 -2.62 19.07
C ALA A 248 3.11 -1.78 20.35
N ILE A 249 2.56 -0.56 20.30
CA ILE A 249 2.41 0.33 21.47
C ILE A 249 0.99 0.33 22.05
N GLY A 250 0.13 -0.61 21.63
CA GLY A 250 -1.24 -0.74 22.11
C GLY A 250 -2.17 0.41 21.71
N MET A 251 -1.91 1.06 20.57
CA MET A 251 -2.73 2.13 19.98
C MET A 251 -3.35 1.66 18.66
N CYS A 252 -4.52 2.19 18.31
CA CYS A 252 -5.17 1.92 17.04
C CYS A 252 -4.44 2.64 15.91
N SER A 253 -4.24 1.95 14.79
CA SER A 253 -3.63 2.55 13.62
C SER A 253 -4.50 3.68 13.06
N PRO A 254 -3.92 4.74 12.45
CA PRO A 254 -4.72 5.80 11.85
C PRO A 254 -5.61 5.29 10.71
N SER A 255 -5.14 4.26 9.99
CA SER A 255 -5.88 3.65 8.89
C SER A 255 -7.10 2.86 9.36
N ASP A 256 -6.98 2.05 10.42
CA ASP A 256 -8.09 1.30 11.01
C ASP A 256 -9.13 2.25 11.61
N TRP A 257 -8.69 3.28 12.33
CA TRP A 257 -9.60 4.29 12.88
C TRP A 257 -10.37 5.04 11.78
N ARG A 258 -9.69 5.38 10.68
CA ARG A 258 -10.36 5.98 9.51
C ARG A 258 -11.37 5.02 8.90
N TYR A 259 -11.02 3.74 8.74
CA TYR A 259 -11.93 2.72 8.22
C TYR A 259 -13.18 2.59 9.09
N PHE A 260 -13.03 2.56 10.42
CA PHE A 260 -14.15 2.55 11.37
C PHE A 260 -15.05 3.78 11.22
N ARG A 261 -14.47 4.98 11.12
CA ARG A 261 -15.25 6.22 10.94
C ARG A 261 -16.02 6.24 9.62
N GLU A 262 -15.39 5.78 8.55
CA GLU A 262 -16.03 5.66 7.23
C GLU A 262 -17.17 4.63 7.26
N PHE A 263 -16.98 3.49 7.95
CA PHE A 263 -18.01 2.48 8.10
C PHE A 263 -19.21 3.00 8.90
N ARG A 264 -18.98 3.76 9.97
CA ARG A 264 -20.04 4.44 10.71
C ARG A 264 -20.77 5.47 9.85
N ALA A 265 -20.05 6.29 9.09
CA ALA A 265 -20.63 7.28 8.19
C ALA A 265 -21.49 6.62 7.11
N LEU A 266 -21.03 5.50 6.55
CA LEU A 266 -21.79 4.66 5.63
C LEU A 266 -23.14 4.26 6.22
N LEU A 267 -23.17 3.73 7.44
CA LEU A 267 -24.43 3.28 8.05
C LEU A 267 -25.40 4.44 8.29
N LYS A 268 -24.90 5.63 8.64
CA LYS A 268 -25.75 6.82 8.84
C LYS A 268 -26.39 7.28 7.53
N LEU A 269 -25.57 7.46 6.50
CA LEU A 269 -26.05 7.82 5.16
C LEU A 269 -27.02 6.78 4.61
N LEU A 270 -26.79 5.49 4.89
CA LEU A 270 -27.69 4.42 4.49
C LEU A 270 -29.05 4.49 5.20
N SER A 271 -29.07 4.77 6.51
CA SER A 271 -30.31 4.97 7.28
C SER A 271 -31.11 6.16 6.76
N GLU A 272 -30.45 7.32 6.62
CA GLU A 272 -31.05 8.55 6.10
C GLU A 272 -31.65 8.35 4.69
N TYR A 273 -30.93 7.63 3.84
CA TYR A 273 -31.42 7.27 2.51
C TYR A 273 -32.67 6.36 2.57
N MET A 274 -32.68 5.33 3.41
CA MET A 274 -33.83 4.42 3.55
C MET A 274 -35.06 5.11 4.14
N GLU A 275 -34.85 6.06 5.05
CA GLU A 275 -35.91 6.87 5.64
C GLU A 275 -36.54 7.81 4.60
N SER A 276 -35.70 8.54 3.85
CA SER A 276 -36.16 9.51 2.84
C SER A 276 -36.83 8.87 1.62
N THR A 277 -36.46 7.64 1.26
CA THR A 277 -37.03 6.92 0.12
C THR A 277 -38.08 5.89 0.50
N HIS A 278 -38.37 5.73 1.80
CA HIS A 278 -39.28 4.73 2.35
C HIS A 278 -38.93 3.26 1.98
N THR A 279 -37.67 2.97 1.67
CA THR A 279 -37.20 1.61 1.32
C THR A 279 -36.59 0.88 2.51
N LYS A 280 -37.31 0.83 3.65
CA LYS A 280 -36.82 0.16 4.86
C LYS A 280 -36.55 -1.33 4.58
N GLY A 281 -35.38 -1.82 5.01
CA GLY A 281 -34.99 -3.22 4.88
C GLY A 281 -34.50 -3.65 3.48
N VAL A 282 -34.37 -2.73 2.52
CA VAL A 282 -33.90 -3.04 1.15
C VAL A 282 -32.60 -2.30 0.85
N MET A 283 -31.57 -3.04 0.45
CA MET A 283 -30.27 -2.47 0.09
C MET A 283 -30.38 -1.67 -1.24
N PRO A 284 -29.97 -0.39 -1.31
CA PRO A 284 -30.08 0.39 -2.53
C PRO A 284 -29.16 -0.14 -3.65
N ARG A 285 -29.63 0.01 -4.91
CA ARG A 285 -28.81 -0.29 -6.10
C ARG A 285 -27.78 0.81 -6.31
N LEU A 286 -26.50 0.45 -6.50
CA LEU A 286 -25.41 1.43 -6.69
C LEU A 286 -25.67 2.42 -7.84
N ARG A 287 -26.18 1.95 -8.99
CA ARG A 287 -26.51 2.82 -10.12
C ARG A 287 -27.56 3.87 -9.76
N HIS A 288 -28.55 3.49 -8.96
CA HIS A 288 -29.61 4.40 -8.54
C HIS A 288 -29.08 5.46 -7.57
N LEU A 289 -28.20 5.08 -6.64
CA LEU A 289 -27.53 6.04 -5.77
C LEU A 289 -26.74 7.10 -6.58
N GLN A 290 -25.97 6.65 -7.57
CA GLN A 290 -25.19 7.53 -8.44
C GLN A 290 -26.08 8.49 -9.25
N GLN A 291 -27.20 7.99 -9.79
CA GLN A 291 -28.15 8.80 -10.57
C GLN A 291 -28.88 9.86 -9.74
N ASN A 292 -29.06 9.64 -8.43
CA ASN A 292 -29.75 10.56 -7.53
C ASN A 292 -28.79 11.42 -6.69
N GLY A 293 -27.50 11.51 -7.08
CA GLY A 293 -26.52 12.35 -6.40
C GLY A 293 -25.98 11.81 -5.07
N PHE A 294 -26.31 10.56 -4.70
CA PHE A 294 -25.77 9.89 -3.51
C PHE A 294 -24.41 9.21 -3.81
N GLU A 295 -23.50 9.95 -4.46
CA GLU A 295 -22.20 9.43 -4.91
C GLU A 295 -21.35 8.96 -3.73
N GLU A 296 -21.35 9.72 -2.62
CA GLU A 296 -20.59 9.38 -1.42
C GLU A 296 -21.05 8.06 -0.79
N LEU A 297 -22.36 7.86 -0.65
CA LEU A 297 -22.92 6.59 -0.15
C LEU A 297 -22.53 5.43 -1.08
N SER A 298 -22.62 5.63 -2.40
CA SER A 298 -22.23 4.60 -3.38
C SER A 298 -20.74 4.22 -3.26
N ARG A 299 -19.86 5.22 -3.09
CA ARG A 299 -18.41 5.05 -2.92
C ARG A 299 -18.08 4.29 -1.64
N LEU A 300 -18.73 4.64 -0.53
CA LEU A 300 -18.56 3.94 0.75
C LEU A 300 -19.04 2.49 0.67
N ILE A 301 -20.18 2.22 0.04
CA ILE A 301 -20.68 0.84 -0.13
C ILE A 301 -19.64 0.00 -0.90
N ILE A 302 -19.10 0.51 -2.00
CA ILE A 302 -18.06 -0.19 -2.79
C ILE A 302 -16.83 -0.46 -1.93
N ARG A 303 -16.35 0.54 -1.19
CA ARG A 303 -15.16 0.44 -0.35
C ARG A 303 -15.30 -0.58 0.78
N HIS A 304 -16.50 -0.74 1.33
CA HIS A 304 -16.78 -1.67 2.43
C HIS A 304 -17.26 -3.07 1.98
N GLY A 305 -17.01 -3.43 0.71
CA GLY A 305 -17.26 -4.79 0.18
C GLY A 305 -18.45 -4.91 -0.77
N GLY A 306 -19.08 -3.80 -1.13
CA GLY A 306 -20.18 -3.74 -2.09
C GLY A 306 -21.55 -4.08 -1.51
N SER A 307 -22.60 -3.87 -2.31
CA SER A 307 -23.99 -3.99 -1.86
C SER A 307 -24.34 -5.37 -1.31
N ARG A 308 -23.77 -6.44 -1.89
CA ARG A 308 -24.06 -7.82 -1.46
C ARG A 308 -23.52 -8.12 -0.06
N ALA A 309 -22.29 -7.71 0.22
CA ALA A 309 -21.67 -7.89 1.53
C ALA A 309 -22.39 -7.06 2.59
N MET A 310 -22.73 -5.80 2.26
CA MET A 310 -23.47 -4.92 3.17
C MET A 310 -24.88 -5.42 3.46
N ALA A 311 -25.60 -5.86 2.42
CA ALA A 311 -26.92 -6.47 2.58
C ALA A 311 -26.87 -7.69 3.49
N SER A 312 -25.84 -8.52 3.33
CA SER A 312 -25.63 -9.71 4.17
C SER A 312 -25.37 -9.36 5.64
N ARG A 313 -24.49 -8.38 5.89
CA ARG A 313 -24.07 -7.98 7.24
C ARG A 313 -25.19 -7.33 8.04
N LEU A 314 -26.04 -6.56 7.35
CA LEU A 314 -27.10 -5.73 7.94
C LEU A 314 -28.50 -6.34 7.77
N ASP A 315 -28.58 -7.59 7.31
CA ASP A 315 -29.84 -8.29 7.06
C ASP A 315 -30.83 -7.49 6.18
N LEU A 316 -30.32 -6.93 5.07
CA LEU A 316 -31.11 -6.19 4.10
C LEU A 316 -31.40 -7.06 2.87
N ALA A 317 -32.61 -6.94 2.32
CA ALA A 317 -32.99 -7.60 1.10
C ALA A 317 -32.27 -6.97 -0.11
N LEU A 318 -31.81 -7.81 -1.05
CA LEU A 318 -31.31 -7.34 -2.34
C LEU A 318 -32.47 -7.02 -3.29
N PRO A 319 -32.43 -5.90 -4.03
CA PRO A 319 -33.49 -5.51 -4.98
C PRO A 319 -33.73 -6.47 -6.15
N SER A 320 -32.92 -7.52 -6.30
CA SER A 320 -33.09 -8.56 -7.31
C SER A 320 -33.99 -9.71 -6.81
N GLY A 321 -34.32 -9.73 -5.52
CA GLY A 321 -35.00 -10.86 -4.88
C GLY A 321 -34.15 -12.13 -4.77
N LYS A 322 -32.91 -12.11 -5.27
CA LYS A 322 -32.01 -13.26 -5.18
C LYS A 322 -31.58 -13.44 -3.72
N PRO A 323 -31.61 -14.69 -3.19
CA PRO A 323 -31.10 -14.95 -1.87
C PRO A 323 -29.62 -14.57 -1.79
N ASN A 324 -29.20 -14.13 -0.61
CA ASN A 324 -27.80 -13.83 -0.37
C ASN A 324 -27.07 -15.12 0.02
N ASP A 325 -26.19 -15.63 -0.83
CA ASP A 325 -25.31 -16.77 -0.52
C ASP A 325 -24.50 -16.57 0.77
N LEU A 326 -24.36 -15.33 1.23
CA LEU A 326 -23.81 -14.99 2.54
C LEU A 326 -24.99 -14.73 3.50
N TYR A 327 -25.16 -15.58 4.51
CA TYR A 327 -26.13 -15.41 5.59
C TYR A 327 -25.41 -15.26 6.93
N TRP A 328 -25.63 -14.13 7.60
CA TRP A 328 -25.02 -13.84 8.92
C TRP A 328 -26.03 -13.98 10.05
N GLY A 329 -27.31 -14.22 9.76
CA GLY A 329 -28.41 -14.12 10.73
C GLY A 329 -29.07 -12.75 10.73
N PRO A 330 -30.18 -12.58 11.47
CA PRO A 330 -30.85 -11.30 11.58
C PRO A 330 -29.93 -10.22 12.18
N PHE A 331 -30.12 -8.97 11.77
CA PHE A 331 -29.38 -7.82 12.30
C PHE A 331 -30.12 -6.51 12.08
N SER A 332 -30.22 -5.67 13.10
CA SER A 332 -30.81 -4.33 12.93
C SER A 332 -29.77 -3.28 12.58
N LEU A 333 -30.05 -2.49 11.53
CA LEU A 333 -29.26 -1.32 11.16
C LEU A 333 -29.25 -0.23 12.25
N SER A 334 -30.37 0.00 12.95
CA SER A 334 -30.44 1.01 14.00
C SER A 334 -29.55 0.62 15.19
N PHE A 335 -29.61 -0.66 15.59
CA PHE A 335 -28.76 -1.19 16.66
C PHE A 335 -27.27 -1.13 16.27
N ALA A 336 -26.93 -1.46 15.01
CA ALA A 336 -25.57 -1.32 14.51
C ALA A 336 -25.03 0.11 14.66
N LEU A 337 -25.86 1.12 14.35
CA LEU A 337 -25.52 2.53 14.50
C LEU A 337 -25.31 2.92 15.97
N GLU A 338 -26.19 2.49 16.86
CA GLU A 338 -26.07 2.75 18.30
C GLU A 338 -24.77 2.18 18.88
N VAL A 339 -24.42 0.94 18.51
CA VAL A 339 -23.15 0.31 18.93
C VAL A 339 -21.95 1.06 18.38
N LEU A 340 -21.94 1.45 17.09
CA LEU A 340 -20.84 2.23 16.51
C LEU A 340 -20.74 3.65 17.10
N ASP A 341 -21.87 4.27 17.47
CA ASP A 341 -21.92 5.57 18.15
C ASP A 341 -21.36 5.46 19.57
N ALA A 342 -21.66 4.38 20.28
CA ALA A 342 -21.06 4.06 21.58
C ALA A 342 -19.55 3.80 21.46
N CYS A 343 -19.10 2.97 20.50
CA CYS A 343 -17.68 2.73 20.24
C CYS A 343 -16.93 4.03 19.90
N ASN A 344 -17.56 4.88 19.09
CA ASN A 344 -17.03 6.18 18.75
C ASN A 344 -16.94 7.02 20.04
N THR A 345 -18.00 7.17 20.82
CA THR A 345 -18.00 8.07 21.98
C THR A 345 -17.09 7.58 23.12
N LEU A 346 -17.15 6.30 23.46
CA LEU A 346 -16.34 5.66 24.50
C LEU A 346 -14.87 5.47 24.10
N ARG A 347 -14.56 5.56 22.79
CA ARG A 347 -13.19 5.43 22.25
C ARG A 347 -12.52 4.12 22.69
N PHE A 348 -13.28 3.02 22.69
CA PHE A 348 -12.85 1.74 23.25
C PHE A 348 -11.80 1.06 22.35
N VAL A 349 -10.54 1.39 22.57
CA VAL A 349 -9.38 0.77 21.91
C VAL A 349 -8.56 0.01 22.92
N ASP A 350 -8.38 -1.28 22.67
CA ASP A 350 -7.55 -2.18 23.49
C ASP A 350 -6.60 -2.98 22.59
N ARG A 351 -5.34 -3.08 23.02
CA ARG A 351 -4.26 -3.75 22.25
C ARG A 351 -4.18 -3.31 20.78
N GLY A 352 -4.47 -2.03 20.53
CA GLY A 352 -4.46 -1.44 19.19
C GLY A 352 -5.63 -1.80 18.29
N MET A 353 -6.65 -2.49 18.80
CA MET A 353 -7.88 -2.81 18.08
C MET A 353 -9.06 -2.02 18.62
N ILE A 354 -9.96 -1.61 17.75
CA ILE A 354 -11.24 -0.99 18.14
C ILE A 354 -12.14 -2.13 18.59
N ARG A 355 -12.50 -2.12 19.88
CA ARG A 355 -13.33 -3.17 20.48
C ARG A 355 -14.76 -2.70 20.62
N MET A 356 -15.68 -3.65 20.49
CA MET A 356 -17.05 -3.47 20.92
C MET A 356 -17.08 -3.41 22.46
N PRO A 357 -17.74 -2.41 23.07
CA PRO A 357 -18.01 -2.40 24.51
C PRO A 357 -18.89 -3.61 24.90
N SER A 358 -18.81 -4.06 26.16
CA SER A 358 -19.69 -5.13 26.65
C SER A 358 -21.15 -4.72 26.63
N SER A 359 -22.07 -5.69 26.66
CA SER A 359 -23.51 -5.42 26.80
C SER A 359 -23.81 -4.46 27.95
N ASP A 360 -23.21 -4.67 29.12
CA ASP A 360 -23.43 -3.85 30.31
C ASP A 360 -22.92 -2.42 30.11
N THR A 361 -21.78 -2.28 29.42
CA THR A 361 -21.24 -0.96 29.07
C THR A 361 -22.14 -0.23 28.07
N LEU A 362 -22.74 -0.95 27.12
CA LEU A 362 -23.68 -0.39 26.15
C LEU A 362 -24.98 0.05 26.83
N VAL A 363 -25.52 -0.75 27.76
CA VAL A 363 -26.68 -0.37 28.56
C VAL A 363 -26.38 0.87 29.41
N ALA A 364 -25.23 0.90 30.10
CA ALA A 364 -24.81 2.05 30.89
C ALA A 364 -24.57 3.31 30.04
N PHE A 365 -24.17 3.15 28.77
CA PHE A 365 -24.03 4.23 27.80
C PHE A 365 -25.39 4.75 27.27
N GLY A 366 -26.47 4.00 27.47
CA GLY A 366 -27.82 4.38 27.04
C GLY A 366 -28.32 3.67 25.78
N VAL A 367 -27.72 2.54 25.39
CA VAL A 367 -28.23 1.66 24.32
C VAL A 367 -29.26 0.70 24.93
N PRO A 368 -30.57 0.89 24.71
CA PRO A 368 -31.61 0.11 25.39
C PRO A 368 -31.62 -1.34 24.94
N ASN A 369 -31.80 -2.28 25.88
CA ASN A 369 -31.89 -3.72 25.63
C ASN A 369 -30.68 -4.30 24.87
N ALA A 370 -29.49 -3.68 24.99
CA ALA A 370 -28.31 -4.11 24.27
C ALA A 370 -27.96 -5.58 24.57
N ASP A 371 -28.13 -6.02 25.82
CA ASP A 371 -27.96 -7.40 26.26
C ASP A 371 -28.88 -8.39 25.51
N LEU A 372 -30.19 -8.09 25.44
CA LEU A 372 -31.18 -8.91 24.75
C LEU A 372 -30.92 -8.96 23.24
N LEU A 373 -30.63 -7.80 22.63
CA LEU A 373 -30.35 -7.70 21.20
C LEU A 373 -29.05 -8.41 20.81
N ILE A 374 -27.98 -8.25 21.58
CA ILE A 374 -26.72 -8.95 21.37
C ILE A 374 -26.94 -10.46 21.42
N LYS A 375 -27.68 -10.95 22.43
CA LYS A 375 -28.02 -12.36 22.55
C LYS A 375 -28.83 -12.85 21.34
N ALA A 376 -29.82 -12.07 20.89
CA ALA A 376 -30.63 -12.39 19.72
C ALA A 376 -29.83 -12.41 18.41
N TYR A 377 -28.77 -11.60 18.30
CA TYR A 377 -27.90 -11.52 17.12
C TYR A 377 -26.70 -12.49 17.15
N GLY A 378 -26.68 -13.43 18.11
CA GLY A 378 -25.68 -14.50 18.20
C GLY A 378 -24.51 -14.21 19.13
N GLY A 379 -24.64 -13.25 20.06
CA GLY A 379 -23.65 -12.91 21.06
C GLY A 379 -22.67 -11.80 20.64
N GLU A 380 -21.88 -11.32 21.60
CA GLU A 380 -20.99 -10.15 21.43
C GLU A 380 -19.98 -10.34 20.29
N ASP A 381 -19.40 -11.53 20.15
CA ASP A 381 -18.44 -11.83 19.08
C ASP A 381 -19.09 -11.77 17.68
N ALA A 382 -20.32 -12.27 17.54
CA ALA A 382 -21.04 -12.21 16.27
C ALA A 382 -21.36 -10.76 15.89
N VAL A 383 -21.81 -9.95 16.85
CA VAL A 383 -22.08 -8.51 16.64
C VAL A 383 -20.78 -7.77 16.29
N ALA A 384 -19.71 -7.97 17.05
CA ALA A 384 -18.42 -7.33 16.82
C ALA A 384 -17.87 -7.66 15.42
N ARG A 385 -17.86 -8.94 15.03
CA ARG A 385 -17.40 -9.36 13.69
C ARG A 385 -18.20 -8.73 12.55
N ARG A 386 -19.53 -8.64 12.68
CA ARG A 386 -20.39 -7.97 11.67
C ARG A 386 -20.06 -6.50 11.51
N LEU A 387 -19.73 -5.83 12.62
CA LEU A 387 -19.38 -4.41 12.66
C LEU A 387 -17.90 -4.13 12.34
N GLY A 388 -17.09 -5.17 12.11
CA GLY A 388 -15.64 -5.02 11.90
C GLY A 388 -14.91 -4.55 13.16
N LEU A 389 -15.43 -4.91 14.34
CA LEU A 389 -14.85 -4.62 15.65
C LEU A 389 -14.24 -5.89 16.24
N ALA A 390 -13.29 -5.72 17.15
CA ALA A 390 -12.84 -6.82 18.00
C ALA A 390 -13.87 -7.08 19.11
N ALA A 391 -14.07 -8.36 19.45
CA ALA A 391 -14.94 -8.75 20.55
C ALA A 391 -14.51 -8.08 21.88
N PRO A 392 -15.43 -7.84 22.82
CA PRO A 392 -15.06 -7.37 24.15
C PRO A 392 -14.09 -8.37 24.83
N PRO A 393 -13.22 -7.89 25.73
CA PRO A 393 -12.37 -8.79 26.50
C PRO A 393 -13.27 -9.71 27.35
N VAL A 394 -13.04 -11.02 27.26
CA VAL A 394 -13.68 -11.98 28.15
C VAL A 394 -13.06 -11.77 29.53
N TYR A 395 -13.72 -11.00 30.38
CA TYR A 395 -13.38 -10.96 31.79
C TYR A 395 -13.80 -12.30 32.38
N HIS A 396 -12.87 -13.24 32.46
CA HIS A 396 -13.07 -14.40 33.31
C HIS A 396 -13.35 -13.85 34.71
N ALA A 397 -14.56 -14.07 35.22
CA ALA A 397 -15.01 -13.61 36.54
C ALA A 397 -14.16 -14.14 37.72
N SER A 398 -13.09 -14.89 37.42
CA SER A 398 -12.21 -15.57 38.37
C SER A 398 -11.32 -14.65 39.21
N ALA A 399 -11.18 -13.35 38.91
CA ALA A 399 -10.31 -12.46 39.69
C ALA A 399 -11.02 -11.65 40.79
N ALA A 400 -12.35 -11.56 40.76
CA ALA A 400 -13.10 -10.77 41.75
C ALA A 400 -13.55 -11.59 42.98
N SER A 401 -13.63 -12.93 42.86
CA SER A 401 -14.06 -13.79 43.98
C SER A 401 -12.94 -14.14 44.97
N GLU A 402 -11.65 -14.08 44.59
CA GLU A 402 -10.56 -14.44 45.51
C GLU A 402 -10.23 -13.34 46.53
N ASN A 403 -10.43 -12.06 46.20
CA ASN A 403 -10.18 -10.96 47.15
C ASN A 403 -11.33 -10.76 48.17
N SER A 404 -12.49 -11.39 47.95
CA SER A 404 -13.64 -11.27 48.87
C SER A 404 -13.63 -12.30 50.01
N GLN A 405 -12.77 -13.33 49.95
CA GLN A 405 -12.65 -14.34 51.00
C GLN A 405 -11.47 -14.11 51.97
N GLN A 406 -10.53 -13.19 51.66
CA GLN A 406 -9.40 -12.89 52.55
C GLN A 406 -9.66 -11.77 53.58
N SER A 407 -10.81 -11.08 53.55
CA SER A 407 -11.09 -9.96 54.48
C SER A 407 -12.06 -10.28 55.64
N LEU A 408 -12.40 -11.56 55.88
CA LEU A 408 -13.29 -11.98 56.97
C LEU A 408 -12.62 -12.92 58.00
N GLY A 409 -11.29 -13.00 58.00
CA GLY A 409 -10.51 -13.86 58.91
C GLY A 409 -9.41 -13.14 59.67
N GLY A 410 -9.66 -11.92 60.16
CA GLY A 410 -8.74 -11.14 60.98
C GLY A 410 -9.38 -10.65 62.27
#